data_AF-A0AAU6X7R7-F1
#
_entry.id   AF-A0AAU6X7R7-F1
#
_cell.length_a   1.000
_cell.length_b   1.000
_cell.length_c   1.000
_cell.angle_alpha   90.00
_cell.angle_beta   90.00
_cell.angle_gamma   90.00
#
_symmetry.space_group_name_H-M   'P 1'
#
loop_
_entity.id
_entity.type
_entity.pdbx_description
1 polymer ?
#
loop_
_entity_poly.entity_id
_entity_poly.type
_entity_poly.pdbx_seq_one_letter_code
_entity_poly.pdbx_strand_id
1 'polypeptide(L)' 'MNAFYERLWHFAELVNNASQVEQYNYAEHFKVQHPPYPVVSSTRSIVPKLVFEEDCPTETRLKIRYLLKKSFNRIRNKQ' A
#
# COMPACT_ATOMS: atom_id res chain seq x y z
N MET A 1 11.02 6.92 -12.13
CA MET A 1 10.94 7.02 -10.65
C MET A 1 11.35 5.65 -10.11
N ASN A 2 11.66 5.44 -8.82
CA ASN A 2 12.00 4.08 -8.35
C ASN A 2 10.74 3.20 -8.39
N ALA A 3 10.85 1.96 -8.89
CA ALA A 3 9.76 0.98 -8.91
C ALA A 3 9.09 0.76 -7.53
N PHE A 4 9.82 0.94 -6.43
CA PHE A 4 9.22 0.95 -5.09
C PHE A 4 8.24 2.13 -4.91
N TYR A 5 8.67 3.36 -5.21
CA TYR A 5 7.85 4.56 -5.06
C TYR A 5 6.70 4.59 -6.06
N GLU A 6 6.88 4.07 -7.28
CA GLU A 6 5.80 3.92 -8.26
C GLU A 6 4.71 2.96 -7.74
N ARG A 7 5.09 1.85 -7.11
CA ARG A 7 4.14 0.92 -6.48
C ARG A 7 3.49 1.52 -5.23
N LEU A 8 4.22 2.32 -4.47
CA LEU A 8 3.65 3.00 -3.31
C LEU A 8 2.63 4.06 -3.74
N TRP A 9 2.92 4.81 -4.81
CA TRP A 9 1.99 5.76 -5.41
C TRP A 9 0.72 5.07 -5.91
N HIS A 10 0.86 4.00 -6.67
CA HIS A 10 -0.30 3.22 -7.13
C HIS A 10 -1.11 2.61 -5.97
N PHE A 11 -0.47 2.28 -4.86
CA PHE A 11 -1.19 1.87 -3.64
C PHE A 11 -2.02 3.02 -3.07
N ALA A 12 -1.48 4.24 -3.01
CA ALA A 12 -2.23 5.41 -2.56
C ALA A 12 -3.44 5.69 -3.47
N GLU A 13 -3.28 5.57 -4.79
CA GLU A 13 -4.39 5.70 -5.75
C GLU A 13 -5.49 4.65 -5.49
N LEU A 14 -5.11 3.39 -5.25
CA LEU A 14 -6.06 2.32 -4.94
C LEU A 14 -6.83 2.59 -3.64
N VAL A 15 -6.16 3.09 -2.60
CA VAL A 15 -6.79 3.45 -1.32
C VAL A 15 -7.72 4.63 -1.50
N ASN A 16 -7.32 5.67 -2.23
CA ASN A 16 -8.16 6.84 -2.48
C ASN A 16 -9.42 6.46 -3.27
N ASN A 17 -9.27 5.65 -4.32
CA ASN A 17 -10.40 5.15 -5.11
C ASN A 17 -11.36 4.31 -4.27
N ALA A 18 -10.84 3.39 -3.43
CA ALA A 18 -11.68 2.60 -2.52
C ALA A 18 -12.40 3.50 -1.51
N SER A 19 -11.72 4.54 -1.01
CA SER A 19 -12.31 5.48 -0.05
C SER A 19 -13.46 6.29 -0.66
N GLN A 20 -13.32 6.69 -1.92
CA GLN A 20 -14.36 7.42 -2.65
C GLN A 20 -15.57 6.53 -2.96
N VAL A 21 -15.34 5.31 -3.44
CA VAL A 21 -16.42 4.36 -3.80
C VAL A 21 -17.24 3.95 -2.58
N GLU A 22 -16.59 3.74 -1.45
CA GLU A 22 -17.22 3.22 -0.23
C GLU A 22 -17.58 4.34 0.77
N GLN A 23 -17.32 5.60 0.41
CA GLN A 23 -17.50 6.78 1.27
C GLN A 23 -16.88 6.61 2.67
N TYR A 24 -15.70 5.98 2.73
CA TYR A 24 -15.03 5.61 3.97
C TYR A 24 -13.54 5.98 3.91
N ASN A 25 -13.05 6.76 4.88
CA ASN A 25 -11.67 7.25 4.85
C ASN A 25 -10.67 6.19 5.33
N TYR A 26 -10.24 5.31 4.42
CA TYR A 26 -9.27 4.27 4.72
C TYR A 26 -7.90 4.80 5.21
N ALA A 27 -7.51 6.02 4.81
CA ALA A 27 -6.20 6.58 5.13
C ALA A 27 -6.00 6.90 6.61
N GLU A 28 -7.08 7.07 7.38
CA GLU A 28 -7.02 7.35 8.83
C GLU A 28 -6.68 6.09 9.65
N HIS A 29 -6.80 4.91 9.05
CA HIS A 29 -6.71 3.64 9.77
C HIS A 29 -5.32 2.98 9.73
N PHE A 30 -4.36 3.56 9.01
CA PHE A 30 -3.03 3.00 8.89
C PHE A 30 -1.96 4.03 8.55
N LYS A 31 -0.72 3.68 8.86
CA LYS A 31 0.49 4.39 8.46
C LYS A 31 1.39 3.45 7.67
N VAL A 32 2.01 3.97 6.62
CA VAL A 32 3.02 3.24 5.85
C VAL A 32 4.36 3.41 6.54
N GLN A 33 4.95 2.31 6.99
CA GLN A 33 6.31 2.31 7.49
C GLN A 33 7.28 2.25 6.31
N HIS A 34 7.96 3.38 6.09
CA HIS A 34 9.02 3.48 5.10
C HIS A 34 10.29 2.76 5.59
N PRO A 35 11.10 2.22 4.66
CA PRO A 35 12.43 1.73 5.02
C PRO A 35 13.30 2.85 5.62
N PRO A 36 14.24 2.52 6.53
CA PRO A 36 15.07 3.51 7.24
C PRO A 36 16.01 4.30 6.33
N TYR A 37 16.23 3.83 5.11
CA TYR A 37 17.04 4.48 4.09
C TYR A 37 16.22 4.66 2.80
N PRO A 38 16.47 5.72 2.02
CA PRO A 38 15.83 5.90 0.74
C PRO A 38 16.11 4.70 -0.15
N VAL A 39 15.07 4.22 -0.83
CA VAL A 39 15.25 3.12 -1.77
C VAL A 39 15.89 3.72 -3.03
N VAL A 40 17.20 3.51 -3.18
CA VAL A 40 18.02 4.11 -4.26
C VAL A 40 18.09 3.23 -5.52
N SER A 41 17.65 1.98 -5.46
CA SER A 41 17.64 1.03 -6.59
C SER A 41 16.30 0.28 -6.70
N SER A 42 16.02 -0.34 -7.85
CA SER A 42 14.77 -1.07 -8.10
C SER A 42 14.70 -2.35 -7.25
N THR A 43 14.19 -2.22 -6.04
CA THR A 43 14.01 -3.37 -5.15
C THR A 43 12.66 -4.02 -5.42
N ARG A 44 12.63 -4.92 -6.41
CA ARG A 44 11.41 -5.67 -6.79
C ARG A 44 10.78 -6.42 -5.62
N SER A 45 11.57 -6.80 -4.61
CA SER A 45 11.17 -7.60 -3.45
C SER A 45 10.76 -6.79 -2.21
N ILE A 46 11.03 -5.48 -2.13
CA ILE A 46 10.69 -4.70 -0.93
C ILE A 46 9.22 -4.31 -0.97
N VAL A 47 8.50 -4.69 0.08
CA VAL A 47 7.12 -4.33 0.35
C VAL A 47 7.11 -3.53 1.66
N PRO A 48 6.47 -2.35 1.71
CA PRO A 48 6.40 -1.56 2.94
C PRO A 48 5.53 -2.28 3.98
N LYS A 49 5.82 -2.05 5.26
CA LYS A 49 4.97 -2.52 6.35
C LYS A 49 3.84 -1.51 6.59
N LEU A 50 2.69 -2.01 6.99
CA LEU A 50 1.56 -1.19 7.43
C LEU A 50 1.43 -1.29 8.93
N VAL A 51 1.37 -0.13 9.60
CA VAL A 51 1.03 -0.02 11.02
C VAL A 51 -0.43 0.42 11.06
N PHE A 52 -1.29 -0.38 11.67
CA PHE A 52 -2.71 -0.07 11.78
C PHE A 52 -2.99 0.57 13.15
N GLU A 53 -3.96 1.48 13.19
CA GLU A 53 -4.48 1.99 14.45
C GLU A 53 -5.16 0.85 15.24
N GLU A 54 -5.16 0.92 16.57
CA GLU A 54 -5.64 -0.15 17.45
C GLU A 54 -7.11 -0.51 17.18
N ASP A 55 -7.96 0.51 17.00
CA ASP A 55 -9.40 0.40 16.75
C ASP A 55 -9.77 0.13 15.28
N CYS A 56 -8.78 -0.10 14.41
CA CYS A 56 -9.04 -0.37 13.00
C CYS A 56 -9.77 -1.72 12.81
N PRO A 57 -10.99 -1.73 12.22
CA PRO A 57 -11.75 -2.96 12.02
C PRO A 57 -10.98 -4.00 11.21
N THR A 58 -11.16 -5.28 11.55
CA THR A 58 -10.46 -6.38 10.87
C THR A 58 -10.72 -6.40 9.37
N GLU A 59 -11.94 -6.11 8.93
CA GLU A 59 -12.31 -6.05 7.52
C GLU A 59 -11.55 -4.93 6.79
N THR A 60 -11.48 -3.74 7.40
CA THR A 60 -10.68 -2.61 6.94
C THR A 60 -9.21 -2.99 6.81
N ARG A 61 -8.63 -3.66 7.81
CA ARG A 61 -7.24 -4.15 7.77
C ARG A 61 -7.00 -5.09 6.60
N LEU A 62 -7.90 -6.05 6.38
CA LEU A 62 -7.80 -7.02 5.28
C LEU A 62 -7.90 -6.33 3.91
N LYS A 63 -8.81 -5.38 3.77
CA LYS A 63 -8.99 -4.59 2.53
C LYS A 63 -7.72 -3.82 2.19
N ILE A 64 -7.17 -3.06 3.15
CA ILE A 64 -5.95 -2.27 2.94
C ILE A 64 -4.77 -3.18 2.58
N ARG A 65 -4.60 -4.32 3.28
CA ARG A 65 -3.56 -5.31 2.94
C ARG A 65 -3.74 -5.89 1.53
N TYR A 66 -4.97 -6.14 1.12
CA TYR A 66 -5.27 -6.61 -0.23
C TYR A 66 -4.89 -5.56 -1.29
N LEU A 67 -5.21 -4.29 -1.07
CA LEU A 67 -4.82 -3.19 -1.97
C LEU A 67 -3.30 -3.05 -2.07
N LEU A 68 -2.59 -3.15 -0.94
CA LEU A 68 -1.13 -3.14 -0.93
C LEU A 68 -0.57 -4.31 -1.75
N LYS A 69 -1.07 -5.52 -1.51
CA LYS A 69 -0.67 -6.72 -2.27
C LYS A 69 -0.94 -6.55 -3.76
N LYS A 70 -2.09 -6.01 -4.14
CA LYS A 70 -2.45 -5.73 -5.54
C LYS A 70 -1.46 -4.78 -6.21
N SER A 71 -1.03 -3.74 -5.49
CA SER A 71 -0.03 -2.80 -6.01
C SER A 71 1.36 -3.43 -6.16
N PHE A 72 1.80 -4.18 -5.15
CA PHE A 72 3.16 -4.74 -5.12
C PHE A 72 3.33 -6.05 -5.91
N ASN A 73 2.25 -6.78 -6.20
CA ASN A 73 2.26 -8.00 -7.03
C ASN A 73 2.09 -7.75 -8.54
N ARG A 74 1.73 -6.54 -8.98
CA ARG A 74 1.38 -6.19 -10.38
C ARG A 74 2.45 -6.58 -11.42
N ILE A 75 3.70 -6.83 -11.03
CA ILE A 75 4.84 -7.08 -11.95
C ILE A 75 5.35 -8.53 -11.90
N ARG A 76 4.80 -9.41 -11.05
CA ARG A 76 5.20 -10.84 -11.09
C ARG A 76 4.79 -11.53 -12.40
N ASN A 77 3.83 -10.96 -13.14
CA ASN A 77 3.29 -11.51 -14.40
C ASN A 77 3.81 -10.83 -15.68
N LYS A 78 4.90 -10.06 -15.63
CA LYS A 78 5.56 -9.49 -16.82
C LYS A 78 6.84 -10.23 -17.22
N GLN A 79 6.98 -11.49 -16.82
CA GLN A 79 8.04 -12.40 -17.27
C GLN A 79 7.43 -13.60 -17.98
#